data_AF-A0A0E9MBC1-F1
#
_entry.id   AF-A0A0E9MBC1-F1
#
_cell.length_a   1.000
_cell.length_b   1.000
_cell.length_c   1.000
_cell.angle_alpha   90.00
_cell.angle_beta   90.00
_cell.angle_gamma   90.00
#
_symmetry.space_group_name_H-M   'P 1'
#
loop_
_entity.id
_entity.type
_entity.pdbx_description
1 polymer ?
#
loop_
_entity_poly.entity_id
_entity_poly.type
_entity_poly.pdbx_seq_one_letter_code
_entity_poly.pdbx_strand_id
1 'polypeptide(L)'
;MATTYHDRALTLALAVDLCSQWKHENGKNVIAVEDLIKIKDWINTSGSKFLKYPTMVSLAARGLDCLIAENHRAGSHSTSLLKI
;
A
#
# COMPACT_ATOMS: atom_id res chain seq x y z
N MET A 1 -6.69 -19.28 -15.17
CA MET A 1 -7.33 -18.26 -14.32
C MET A 1 -6.81 -18.22 -12.87
N ALA A 2 -5.66 -18.84 -12.53
CA ALA A 2 -5.10 -18.82 -11.17
C ALA A 2 -4.01 -17.73 -10.97
N THR A 3 -3.41 -17.23 -12.05
CA THR A 3 -2.33 -16.24 -12.01
C THR A 3 -2.79 -14.87 -11.53
N THR A 4 -4.02 -14.47 -11.85
CA THR A 4 -4.60 -13.18 -11.45
C THR A 4 -4.92 -13.08 -9.97
N TYR A 5 -5.27 -14.19 -9.31
CA TYR A 5 -5.58 -14.18 -7.87
C TYR A 5 -4.32 -14.16 -7.01
N HIS A 6 -3.29 -14.89 -7.45
CA HIS A 6 -1.99 -14.92 -6.79
C HIS A 6 -1.28 -13.55 -6.86
N ASP A 7 -1.36 -12.89 -8.01
CA ASP A 7 -0.83 -11.54 -8.23
C ASP A 7 -1.57 -10.51 -7.34
N ARG A 8 -2.90 -10.64 -7.20
CA ARG A 8 -3.68 -9.74 -6.32
C ARG A 8 -3.38 -9.91 -4.83
N ALA A 9 -3.21 -11.15 -4.36
CA ALA A 9 -2.85 -11.41 -2.97
C ALA A 9 -1.44 -10.90 -2.65
N LEU A 10 -0.49 -11.12 -3.57
CA LEU A 10 0.88 -10.66 -3.43
C LEU A 10 0.99 -9.12 -3.43
N THR A 11 0.30 -8.46 -4.36
CA THR A 11 0.28 -6.99 -4.44
C THR A 11 -0.30 -6.35 -3.18
N LEU A 12 -1.38 -6.90 -2.62
CA LEU A 12 -1.96 -6.43 -1.36
C LEU A 12 -1.05 -6.69 -0.16
N ALA A 13 -0.45 -7.88 -0.06
CA ALA A 13 0.48 -8.21 1.02
C ALA A 13 1.67 -7.25 1.05
N LEU A 14 2.25 -6.92 -0.12
CA LEU A 14 3.34 -5.95 -0.23
C LEU A 14 2.89 -4.54 0.17
N ALA A 15 1.69 -4.12 -0.23
CA ALA A 15 1.18 -2.81 0.13
C ALA A 15 0.97 -2.68 1.64
N VAL A 16 0.47 -3.72 2.31
CA VAL A 16 0.30 -3.75 3.77
C VAL A 16 1.65 -3.75 4.50
N ASP A 17 2.64 -4.50 3.99
CA ASP A 17 3.99 -4.49 4.56
C ASP A 17 4.63 -3.09 4.49
N LEU A 18 4.51 -2.42 3.34
CA LEU A 18 4.99 -1.04 3.17
C LEU A 18 4.26 -0.05 4.07
N CYS A 19 2.93 -0.21 4.25
CA CYS A 19 2.17 0.59 5.20
C CYS A 19 2.68 0.38 6.63
N SER A 20 3.03 -0.85 7.00
CA SER A 20 3.56 -1.19 8.32
C SER A 20 4.96 -0.61 8.54
N GLN A 21 5.82 -0.66 7.51
CA GLN A 21 7.14 -0.03 7.54
C GLN A 21 7.02 1.50 7.68
N TRP A 22 6.16 2.13 6.89
CA TRP A 22 5.90 3.57 6.97
C TRP A 22 5.37 3.98 8.35
N LYS A 23 4.46 3.17 8.90
CA LYS A 23 3.90 3.34 10.25
C LYS A 23 5.02 3.34 11.30
N HIS A 24 5.95 2.38 11.20
CA HIS A 24 7.09 2.26 12.11
C HIS A 24 8.06 3.44 11.98
N GLU A 25 8.46 3.80 10.76
CA GLU A 25 9.43 4.89 10.53
C GLU A 25 8.90 6.27 10.94
N ASN A 26 7.60 6.51 10.75
CA ASN A 26 6.97 7.78 11.07
C ASN A 26 6.31 7.81 12.46
N GLY A 27 6.43 6.73 13.25
CA GLY A 27 5.81 6.61 14.58
C GLY A 27 4.28 6.76 14.56
N LYS A 28 3.63 6.39 13.46
CA LYS A 28 2.16 6.51 13.31
C LYS A 28 1.46 5.30 13.92
N ASN A 29 0.21 5.50 14.36
CA ASN A 29 -0.66 4.39 14.79
C ASN A 29 -1.73 4.02 13.76
N VAL A 30 -2.04 4.93 12.83
CA VAL A 30 -3.04 4.75 11.78
C VAL A 30 -2.48 5.30 10.47
N ILE A 31 -2.80 4.64 9.36
CA ILE A 31 -2.46 5.07 8.00
C ILE A 31 -3.69 5.72 7.37
N ALA A 32 -3.58 7.00 7.02
CA ALA A 32 -4.62 7.72 6.28
C ALA A 32 -4.50 7.48 4.76
N VAL A 33 -5.54 7.79 3.99
CA VAL A 33 -5.49 7.71 2.52
C VAL A 33 -4.38 8.60 1.94
N GLU A 34 -4.18 9.78 2.53
CA GLU A 34 -3.08 10.69 2.18
C GLU A 34 -1.71 10.06 2.43
N ASP A 35 -1.59 9.21 3.46
CA ASP A 35 -0.36 8.47 3.73
C ASP A 35 -0.11 7.39 2.68
N LEU A 36 -1.16 6.76 2.12
CA LEU A 36 -0.98 5.81 1.01
C LEU A 36 -0.37 6.48 -0.23
N ILE A 37 -0.75 7.73 -0.52
CA ILE A 37 -0.16 8.53 -1.59
C ILE A 37 1.32 8.82 -1.29
N LYS A 38 1.63 9.22 -0.05
CA LYS A 38 3.02 9.46 0.38
C LYS A 38 3.87 8.20 0.35
N ILE A 39 3.33 7.05 0.74
CA ILE A 39 4.01 5.75 0.67
C ILE A 39 4.30 5.40 -0.80
N LYS A 40 3.36 5.67 -1.72
CA LYS A 40 3.55 5.47 -3.16
C LYS A 40 4.70 6.34 -3.70
N ASP A 41 4.76 7.61 -3.33
CA ASP A 41 5.87 8.49 -3.72
C ASP A 41 7.20 8.07 -3.07
N TRP A 42 7.14 7.61 -1.83
CA TRP A 42 8.29 7.11 -1.09
C TRP A 42 8.91 5.86 -1.73
N ILE A 43 8.11 4.88 -2.15
CA ILE A 43 8.62 3.70 -2.88
C ILE A 43 9.07 4.04 -4.30
N ASN A 44 8.51 5.07 -4.95
CA ASN A 44 8.99 5.50 -6.25
C ASN A 44 10.35 6.23 -6.14
N THR A 45 10.54 6.98 -5.05
CA THR A 45 11.78 7.75 -4.80
C THR A 45 12.89 6.88 -4.21
N SER A 46 12.53 5.93 -3.36
CA SER A 46 13.47 5.13 -2.57
C SER A 46 13.36 3.62 -2.80
N GLY A 47 12.67 3.19 -3.87
CA GLY A 47 12.23 1.80 -4.07
C GLY A 47 13.30 0.72 -4.02
N SER A 48 14.56 1.07 -4.28
CA SER A 48 15.70 0.15 -4.17
C SER A 48 16.19 -0.07 -2.73
N LYS A 49 15.85 0.81 -1.78
CA LYS A 49 16.25 0.67 -0.36
C LYS A 49 15.28 -0.17 0.46
N PHE A 50 13.99 -0.12 0.13
CA PHE A 50 12.93 -0.77 0.92
C PHE A 50 12.48 -2.10 0.33
N LEU A 51 12.53 -2.24 -1.00
CA LEU A 51 12.20 -3.48 -1.67
C LEU A 51 13.48 -4.12 -2.20
N LYS A 52 13.76 -5.33 -1.71
CA LYS A 52 14.89 -6.16 -2.16
C LYS A 52 14.87 -6.43 -3.67
N TYR A 53 13.70 -6.31 -4.30
CA TYR A 53 13.49 -6.52 -5.72
C TYR A 53 12.82 -5.30 -6.34
N PRO A 54 13.50 -4.57 -7.25
CA PRO A 54 12.93 -3.40 -7.93
C PRO A 54 11.65 -3.71 -8.73
N THR A 55 11.53 -4.93 -9.25
CA THR A 55 10.32 -5.42 -9.93
C THR A 55 9.08 -5.46 -9.04
N MET A 56 9.28 -5.53 -7.72
CA MET A 56 8.18 -5.51 -6.75
C MET A 56 7.66 -4.09 -6.49
N VAL A 57 8.39 -3.03 -6.88
CA VAL A 57 7.94 -1.63 -6.73
C VAL A 57 6.66 -1.40 -7.53
N SER A 58 6.60 -1.89 -8.77
CA SER A 58 5.40 -1.76 -9.61
C SER A 58 4.21 -2.57 -9.07
N LEU A 59 4.47 -3.72 -8.44
CA LEU A 59 3.43 -4.54 -7.80
C LEU A 59 2.92 -3.88 -6.51
N ALA A 60 3.82 -3.37 -5.68
CA ALA A 60 3.50 -2.61 -4.48
C ALA A 60 2.69 -1.34 -4.81
N ALA A 61 3.09 -0.58 -5.84
CA ALA A 61 2.35 0.60 -6.30
C ALA A 61 0.92 0.24 -6.73
N ARG A 62 0.75 -0.86 -7.46
CA ARG A 62 -0.59 -1.39 -7.81
C ARG A 62 -1.41 -1.79 -6.58
N GLY A 63 -0.78 -2.40 -5.58
CA GLY A 63 -1.42 -2.74 -4.31
C GLY A 63 -1.89 -1.50 -3.55
N LEU A 64 -1.07 -0.45 -3.49
CA LEU A 64 -1.42 0.84 -2.89
C LEU A 64 -2.57 1.51 -3.64
N ASP A 65 -2.56 1.50 -4.97
CA ASP A 65 -3.67 2.00 -5.78
C ASP A 65 -4.97 1.24 -5.50
N CYS A 66 -4.90 -0.08 -5.29
CA CYS A 66 -6.05 -0.87 -4.89
C CYS A 66 -6.56 -0.47 -3.49
N LEU A 67 -5.67 -0.23 -2.52
CA LEU A 67 -6.06 0.22 -1.19
C LEU A 67 -6.69 1.63 -1.22
N ILE A 68 -6.14 2.56 -2.02
CA ILE A 68 -6.71 3.90 -2.21
C ILE A 68 -8.10 3.80 -2.84
N ALA A 69 -8.25 3.01 -3.91
CA ALA A 69 -9.54 2.80 -4.57
C ALA A 69 -10.56 2.14 -3.64
N GLU A 70 -10.15 1.17 -2.82
CA GLU A 70 -11.01 0.53 -1.83
C GLU A 70 -11.43 1.51 -0.72
N ASN A 71 -10.52 2.37 -0.25
CA ASN A 71 -10.86 3.45 0.68
C ASN A 71 -11.81 4.48 0.06
N HIS A 72 -11.64 4.85 -1.21
CA HIS A 72 -12.57 5.74 -1.89
C HIS A 72 -13.96 5.10 -2.05
N ARG A 73 -13.99 3.79 -2.35
CA ARG A 73 -15.24 3.02 -2.45
C ARG A 73 -15.93 2.88 -1.09
N ALA A 74 -15.18 2.65 -0.02
CA ALA A 74 -15.68 2.60 1.35
C ALA A 74 -16.05 4.00 1.89
N GLY A 75 -15.35 5.04 1.45
CA GLY A 75 -15.55 6.44 1.80
C GLY A 75 -16.83 7.06 1.20
N SER A 76 -17.50 6.38 0.27
CA SER A 76 -18.89 6.64 -0.09
C SER A 76 -19.87 6.34 1.07
N HIS A 77 -19.41 5.74 2.17
CA HIS A 77 -20.27 5.43 3.32
C HIS A 77 -19.68 5.58 4.73
N SER A 78 -18.44 6.01 4.93
CA SER A 78 -18.00 6.59 6.22
C SER A 78 -16.52 6.94 6.18
N THR A 79 -16.22 8.14 6.65
CA THR A 79 -14.92 8.53 7.19
C THR A 79 -14.46 7.56 8.28
N SER A 80 -13.23 7.06 8.13
CA SER A 80 -12.40 6.36 9.12
C SER A 80 -12.36 4.82 9.09
N LEU A 81 -11.12 4.35 9.26
CA LEU A 81 -10.69 3.07 9.85
C LEU A 81 -10.34 1.93 8.88
N LEU A 82 -9.22 2.09 8.16
CA LEU A 82 -8.27 0.98 8.08
C LEU A 82 -7.60 0.84 9.45
N LYS A 83 -8.24 0.09 10.37
CA LYS A 83 -7.56 -0.48 11.54
C LYS A 83 -6.70 -1.65 11.04
N ILE A 84 -5.50 -1.34 10.57
CA ILE A 84 -4.43 -2.32 10.34
C ILE A 84 -3.43 -2.21 11.48
#